data_AF-A0A5Q2RFK8-F1
#
_entry.id   AF-A0A5Q2RFK8-F1
#
_cell.length_a   1.000
_cell.length_b   1.000
_cell.length_c   1.000
_cell.angle_alpha   90.00
_cell.angle_beta   90.00
_cell.angle_gamma   90.00
#
_symmetry.space_group_name_H-M   'P 1'
#
loop_
_entity.id
_entity.type
_entity.pdbx_description
1 polymer ?
#
loop_
_entity_poly.entity_id
_entity_poly.type
_entity_poly.pdbx_seq_one_letter_code
_entity_poly.pdbx_strand_id
1 'polypeptide(L)'
;MRWLAAEGVTTGVGGSDRFAPAASVTRGEMATFLWRHAGAPASGGPLFADVAHGAFYATAVRWLAGEGITTGVGGSDRFAPEAPVTRGEMATFLWRHAGAPASGGPLFADVAHGAFYATAVRWLAAEGITTGVGGSDRFAPDAAVTRGEMATFLWRFDHRGHGAAAGQSVGTATLGGPPSTSGPASPPQAPEAAVRLY
;
A
#
# COMPACT_ATOMS: atom_id res chain seq x y z
N MET A 1 12.77 5.37 5.49
CA MET A 1 13.09 6.63 4.79
C MET A 1 14.09 6.47 3.64
N ARG A 2 15.24 5.78 3.79
CA ARG A 2 16.20 5.59 2.68
C ARG A 2 15.60 4.93 1.42
N TRP A 3 14.59 4.07 1.58
CA TRP A 3 13.89 3.39 0.46
C TRP A 3 13.19 4.35 -0.52
N LEU A 4 12.28 5.22 -0.06
CA LEU A 4 11.53 6.15 -0.95
C LEU A 4 12.40 7.13 -1.75
N ALA A 5 13.60 7.44 -1.26
CA ALA A 5 14.57 8.24 -1.99
C ALA A 5 15.37 7.38 -3.01
N ALA A 6 15.63 6.11 -2.70
CA ALA A 6 16.27 5.16 -3.61
C ALA A 6 15.34 4.76 -4.78
N GLU A 7 14.04 4.58 -4.50
CA GLU A 7 12.99 4.33 -5.52
C GLU A 7 12.61 5.60 -6.32
N GLY A 8 13.24 6.76 -6.05
CA GLY A 8 12.95 8.02 -6.74
C GLY A 8 11.54 8.62 -6.48
N VAL A 9 10.71 7.96 -5.66
CA VAL A 9 9.33 8.38 -5.36
C VAL A 9 9.30 9.82 -4.82
N THR A 10 10.12 10.12 -3.82
CA THR A 10 10.16 11.45 -3.19
C THR A 10 11.44 12.22 -3.50
N THR A 11 11.31 13.33 -4.22
CA THR A 11 12.27 14.44 -4.18
C THR A 11 11.89 15.37 -3.03
N GLY A 12 12.86 15.91 -2.30
CA GLY A 12 12.60 16.76 -1.13
C GLY A 12 11.93 18.10 -1.48
N VAL A 13 11.45 18.83 -0.47
CA VAL A 13 10.62 20.03 -0.68
C VAL A 13 11.45 21.17 -1.28
N GLY A 14 10.92 21.79 -2.35
CA GLY A 14 11.48 23.01 -2.94
C GLY A 14 12.89 22.89 -3.50
N GLY A 15 13.33 21.68 -3.88
CA GLY A 15 14.70 21.45 -4.35
C GLY A 15 15.75 21.31 -3.23
N SER A 16 15.31 21.04 -1.99
CA SER A 16 16.19 20.76 -0.85
C SER A 16 15.99 19.35 -0.31
N ASP A 17 17.02 18.71 0.25
CA ASP A 17 16.98 17.33 0.79
C ASP A 17 16.10 17.15 2.04
N ARG A 18 15.32 18.17 2.44
CA ARG A 18 14.38 18.07 3.55
C ARG A 18 13.08 17.40 3.11
N PHE A 19 12.89 16.19 3.61
CA PHE A 19 11.69 15.36 3.40
C PHE A 19 10.39 15.96 4.00
N ALA A 20 10.52 16.80 5.03
CA ALA A 20 9.42 17.50 5.73
C ALA A 20 8.25 16.57 6.17
N PRO A 21 8.50 15.55 7.02
CA PRO A 21 7.55 14.46 7.27
C PRO A 21 6.20 14.91 7.85
N ALA A 22 6.16 16.02 8.58
CA ALA A 22 4.94 16.57 9.19
C ALA A 22 4.12 17.49 8.26
N ALA A 23 4.62 17.83 7.07
CA ALA A 23 3.85 18.62 6.10
C ALA A 23 2.72 17.76 5.51
N SER A 24 1.54 18.37 5.32
CA SER A 24 0.41 17.74 4.61
C SER A 24 0.75 17.54 3.14
N VAL A 25 0.29 16.44 2.55
CA VAL A 25 0.45 16.12 1.12
C VAL A 25 -0.69 16.74 0.32
N THR A 26 -0.39 17.48 -0.74
CA THR A 26 -1.42 17.97 -1.68
C THR A 26 -1.84 16.90 -2.67
N ARG A 27 -3.01 17.06 -3.31
CA ARG A 27 -3.51 16.12 -4.34
C ARG A 27 -2.55 16.01 -5.54
N GLY A 28 -1.92 17.12 -5.93
CA GLY A 28 -0.88 17.14 -6.97
C GLY A 28 0.41 16.39 -6.56
N GLU A 29 0.83 16.55 -5.31
CA GLU A 29 1.96 15.77 -4.76
C GLU A 29 1.66 14.27 -4.69
N MET A 30 0.47 13.88 -4.20
CA MET A 30 0.04 12.48 -4.15
C MET A 30 0.01 11.83 -5.54
N ALA A 31 -0.55 12.53 -6.54
CA ALA A 31 -0.50 12.09 -7.93
C ALA A 31 0.95 11.87 -8.39
N THR A 32 1.84 12.81 -8.07
CA THR A 32 3.27 12.73 -8.42
C THR A 32 3.97 11.54 -7.76
N PHE A 33 3.66 11.22 -6.49
CA PHE A 33 4.22 10.06 -5.79
C PHE A 33 3.77 8.74 -6.41
N LEU A 34 2.47 8.58 -6.70
CA LEU A 34 1.94 7.37 -7.32
C LEU A 34 2.45 7.17 -8.76
N TRP A 35 2.56 8.26 -9.53
CA TRP A 35 3.13 8.23 -10.87
C TRP A 35 4.61 7.82 -10.87
N ARG A 36 5.42 8.34 -9.93
CA ARG A 36 6.82 7.93 -9.77
C ARG A 36 6.96 6.49 -9.29
N HIS A 37 6.12 6.06 -8.33
CA HIS A 37 6.03 4.66 -7.90
C HIS A 37 5.68 3.71 -9.06
N ALA A 38 4.91 4.17 -10.06
CA ALA A 38 4.62 3.41 -11.26
C ALA A 38 5.77 3.41 -12.31
N GLY A 39 6.95 3.96 -11.98
CA GLY A 39 8.07 4.09 -12.91
C GLY A 39 8.01 5.32 -13.83
N ALA A 40 7.22 6.33 -13.46
CA ALA A 40 7.01 7.57 -14.22
C ALA A 40 6.58 7.37 -15.71
N PRO A 41 5.53 6.55 -15.98
CA PRO A 41 5.09 6.22 -17.33
C PRO A 41 4.59 7.44 -18.13
N ALA A 42 4.58 7.34 -19.45
CA ALA A 42 4.02 8.38 -20.31
C ALA A 42 2.50 8.55 -20.07
N SER A 43 2.02 9.79 -19.98
CA SER A 43 0.61 10.08 -19.70
C SER A 43 -0.24 10.12 -20.97
N GLY A 44 -1.26 9.25 -21.07
CA GLY A 44 -2.25 9.26 -22.15
C GLY A 44 -3.57 9.98 -21.82
N GLY A 45 -3.90 10.16 -20.53
CA GLY A 45 -5.23 10.60 -20.09
C GLY A 45 -5.56 12.09 -20.25
N PRO A 46 -6.81 12.48 -19.96
CA PRO A 46 -7.29 13.85 -20.03
C PRO A 46 -6.65 14.73 -18.94
N LEU A 47 -6.66 16.04 -19.19
CA LEU A 47 -6.20 17.07 -18.26
C LEU A 47 -7.43 17.79 -17.71
N PHE A 48 -7.53 17.91 -16.38
CA PHE A 48 -8.62 18.65 -15.72
C PHE A 48 -8.45 20.15 -15.91
N ALA A 49 -9.56 20.90 -15.95
CA ALA A 49 -9.56 22.35 -16.22
C ALA A 49 -8.76 23.19 -15.20
N ASP A 50 -8.55 22.71 -13.96
CA ASP A 50 -7.76 23.38 -12.92
C ASP A 50 -6.31 22.86 -12.78
N VAL A 51 -5.79 22.15 -13.79
CA VAL A 51 -4.40 21.67 -13.87
C VAL A 51 -3.68 22.36 -15.02
N ALA A 52 -2.73 23.26 -14.73
CA ALA A 52 -1.95 23.91 -15.77
C ALA A 52 -0.99 22.92 -16.46
N HIS A 53 -0.88 22.97 -17.79
CA HIS A 53 -0.02 22.06 -18.59
C HIS A 53 1.45 22.01 -18.14
N GLY A 54 1.99 23.11 -17.62
CA GLY A 54 3.37 23.21 -17.14
C GLY A 54 3.57 22.90 -15.64
N ALA A 55 2.51 22.53 -14.91
CA ALA A 55 2.64 22.18 -13.50
C ALA A 55 3.41 20.86 -13.32
N PHE A 56 4.23 20.75 -12.27
CA PHE A 56 5.07 19.56 -12.04
C PHE A 56 4.28 18.25 -11.90
N TYR A 57 3.02 18.35 -11.47
CA TYR A 57 2.08 17.24 -11.33
C TYR A 57 1.23 16.97 -12.58
N ALA A 58 1.29 17.79 -13.63
CA ALA A 58 0.35 17.70 -14.76
C ALA A 58 0.40 16.33 -15.47
N THR A 59 1.60 15.84 -15.81
CA THR A 59 1.80 14.50 -16.39
C THR A 59 1.29 13.40 -15.47
N ALA A 60 1.58 13.51 -14.17
CA ALA A 60 1.15 12.53 -13.18
C ALA A 60 -0.39 12.48 -13.06
N VAL A 61 -1.05 13.63 -12.95
CA VAL A 61 -2.52 13.71 -12.88
C VAL A 61 -3.18 13.16 -14.14
N ARG A 62 -2.63 13.46 -15.33
CA ARG A 62 -3.10 12.89 -16.60
C ARG A 62 -2.95 11.37 -16.66
N TRP A 63 -1.84 10.84 -16.14
CA TRP A 63 -1.65 9.38 -16.05
C TRP A 63 -2.67 8.76 -15.08
N LEU A 64 -2.81 9.31 -13.86
CA LEU A 64 -3.84 8.86 -12.89
C LEU A 64 -5.26 8.90 -13.47
N ALA A 65 -5.58 9.87 -14.33
CA ALA A 65 -6.89 9.97 -14.98
C ALA A 65 -7.05 8.90 -16.08
N GLY A 66 -6.00 8.62 -16.85
CA GLY A 66 -5.98 7.58 -17.88
C GLY A 66 -6.14 6.17 -17.31
N GLU A 67 -5.51 5.87 -16.17
CA GLU A 67 -5.62 4.58 -15.47
C GLU A 67 -6.90 4.47 -14.60
N GLY A 68 -7.77 5.49 -14.57
CA GLY A 68 -8.96 5.50 -13.72
C GLY A 68 -8.68 5.61 -12.21
N ILE A 69 -7.43 5.87 -11.81
CA ILE A 69 -7.03 6.08 -10.41
C ILE A 69 -7.73 7.33 -9.83
N THR A 70 -7.84 8.40 -10.62
CA THR A 70 -8.60 9.60 -10.26
C THR A 70 -9.75 9.87 -11.23
N THR A 71 -10.84 10.39 -10.68
CA THR A 71 -12.04 10.85 -11.41
C THR A 71 -12.32 12.33 -11.13
N GLY A 72 -11.31 13.08 -10.69
CA GLY A 72 -11.47 14.47 -10.25
C GLY A 72 -12.16 14.60 -8.88
N VAL A 73 -12.85 15.71 -8.66
CA VAL A 73 -13.58 16.06 -7.44
C VAL A 73 -15.04 16.36 -7.77
N GLY A 74 -15.97 15.76 -7.02
CA GLY A 74 -17.41 16.06 -7.10
C GLY A 74 -18.08 15.74 -8.44
N GLY A 75 -17.45 14.93 -9.31
CA GLY A 75 -17.96 14.67 -10.67
C GLY A 75 -17.79 15.86 -11.64
N SER A 76 -16.98 16.86 -11.27
CA SER A 76 -16.64 18.00 -12.12
C SER A 76 -15.32 17.79 -12.85
N ASP A 77 -15.05 18.59 -13.89
CA ASP A 77 -13.76 18.61 -14.61
C ASP A 77 -12.66 19.34 -13.81
N ARG A 78 -12.49 18.95 -12.55
CA ARG A 78 -11.54 19.54 -11.60
C ARG A 78 -10.84 18.47 -10.78
N PHE A 79 -9.55 18.68 -10.55
CA PHE A 79 -8.73 17.83 -9.71
C PHE A 79 -8.43 18.44 -8.33
N ALA A 80 -8.48 19.77 -8.20
CA ALA A 80 -8.07 20.52 -7.00
C ALA A 80 -6.65 20.16 -6.51
N PRO A 81 -5.60 20.36 -7.34
CA PRO A 81 -4.25 19.86 -7.06
C PRO A 81 -3.61 20.40 -5.77
N GLU A 82 -3.90 21.64 -5.39
CA GLU A 82 -3.33 22.27 -4.18
C GLU A 82 -4.09 21.91 -2.89
N ALA A 83 -5.23 21.22 -2.96
CA ALA A 83 -5.96 20.79 -1.78
C ALA A 83 -5.22 19.65 -1.05
N PRO A 84 -5.21 19.63 0.30
CA PRO A 84 -4.63 18.52 1.05
C PRO A 84 -5.42 17.23 0.81
N VAL A 85 -4.72 16.10 0.74
CA VAL A 85 -5.32 14.76 0.61
C VAL A 85 -5.80 14.28 1.97
N THR A 86 -7.06 13.86 2.07
CA THR A 86 -7.60 13.16 3.24
C THR A 86 -7.19 11.68 3.25
N ARG A 87 -7.21 11.05 4.43
CA ARG A 87 -6.87 9.62 4.57
C ARG A 87 -7.81 8.71 3.76
N GLY A 88 -9.09 9.07 3.62
CA GLY A 88 -10.07 8.38 2.78
C GLY A 88 -9.75 8.48 1.28
N GLU A 89 -9.35 9.66 0.80
CA GLU A 89 -8.92 9.85 -0.59
C GLU A 89 -7.61 9.10 -0.89
N MET A 90 -6.62 9.15 0.00
CA MET A 90 -5.38 8.38 -0.14
C MET A 90 -5.66 6.87 -0.22
N ALA A 91 -6.52 6.34 0.67
CA ALA A 91 -6.92 4.93 0.62
C ALA A 91 -7.55 4.60 -0.75
N THR A 92 -8.42 5.47 -1.25
CA THR A 92 -9.08 5.32 -2.56
C THR A 92 -8.08 5.32 -3.71
N PHE A 93 -7.09 6.22 -3.70
CA PHE A 93 -6.04 6.25 -4.72
C PHE A 93 -5.17 5.00 -4.70
N LEU A 94 -4.72 4.54 -3.52
CA LEU A 94 -3.91 3.32 -3.40
C LEU A 94 -4.69 2.07 -3.84
N TRP A 95 -5.97 1.97 -3.45
CA TRP A 95 -6.84 0.88 -3.85
C TRP A 95 -7.06 0.82 -5.36
N ARG A 96 -7.33 1.96 -6.01
CA ARG A 96 -7.45 2.02 -7.48
C ARG A 96 -6.12 1.78 -8.19
N HIS A 97 -5.01 2.26 -7.63
CA HIS A 97 -3.66 1.98 -8.14
C HIS A 97 -3.31 0.47 -8.09
N ALA A 98 -3.87 -0.28 -7.13
CA ALA A 98 -3.83 -1.74 -7.09
C ALA A 98 -4.81 -2.46 -8.05
N GLY A 99 -5.53 -1.73 -8.92
CA GLY A 99 -6.55 -2.31 -9.82
C GLY A 99 -7.94 -2.46 -9.19
N ALA A 100 -8.24 -1.73 -8.11
CA ALA A 100 -9.52 -1.75 -7.39
C ALA A 100 -10.01 -3.17 -6.95
N PRO A 101 -9.16 -3.97 -6.28
CA PRO A 101 -9.50 -5.35 -5.89
C PRO A 101 -10.67 -5.44 -4.90
N ALA A 102 -11.33 -6.59 -4.84
CA ALA A 102 -12.41 -6.82 -3.88
C ALA A 102 -11.92 -6.71 -2.42
N SER A 103 -12.72 -6.08 -1.55
CA SER A 103 -12.37 -5.90 -0.14
C SER A 103 -12.73 -7.13 0.71
N GLY A 104 -11.76 -7.65 1.48
CA GLY A 104 -12.01 -8.70 2.48
C GLY A 104 -12.06 -8.25 3.94
N GLY A 105 -11.56 -7.05 4.26
CA GLY A 105 -11.25 -6.65 5.64
C GLY A 105 -12.43 -6.13 6.48
N PRO A 106 -12.20 -5.91 7.79
CA PRO A 106 -13.13 -5.25 8.69
C PRO A 106 -13.32 -3.77 8.32
N LEU A 107 -14.44 -3.20 8.76
CA LEU A 107 -14.74 -1.78 8.67
C LEU A 107 -14.40 -1.12 10.01
N PHE A 108 -13.71 0.01 10.00
CA PHE A 108 -13.48 0.80 11.22
C PHE A 108 -14.76 1.52 11.66
N ALA A 109 -14.93 1.75 12.97
CA ALA A 109 -16.14 2.34 13.54
C ALA A 109 -16.48 3.76 13.04
N ASP A 110 -15.49 4.52 12.55
CA ASP A 110 -15.68 5.86 11.97
C ASP A 110 -15.69 5.90 10.43
N VAL A 111 -15.87 4.75 9.77
CA VAL A 111 -16.07 4.63 8.33
C VAL A 111 -17.51 4.22 8.06
N ALA A 112 -18.29 5.07 7.37
CA ALA A 112 -19.65 4.70 6.98
C ALA A 112 -19.65 3.68 5.84
N HIS A 113 -20.50 2.65 5.91
CA HIS A 113 -20.59 1.59 4.89
C HIS A 113 -20.79 2.09 3.44
N GLY A 114 -21.50 3.22 3.27
CA GLY A 114 -21.76 3.85 1.97
C GLY A 114 -20.73 4.92 1.55
N ALA A 115 -19.67 5.17 2.32
CA ALA A 115 -18.66 6.14 1.95
C ALA A 115 -17.85 5.67 0.74
N PHE A 116 -17.48 6.58 -0.16
CA PHE A 116 -16.74 6.24 -1.40
C PHE A 116 -15.41 5.53 -1.14
N TYR A 117 -14.80 5.79 0.02
CA TYR A 117 -13.55 5.17 0.47
C TYR A 117 -13.73 3.87 1.26
N ALA A 118 -14.96 3.45 1.60
CA ALA A 118 -15.18 2.33 2.53
C ALA A 118 -14.57 1.02 2.02
N THR A 119 -14.83 0.64 0.77
CA THR A 119 -14.23 -0.54 0.12
C THR A 119 -12.70 -0.48 0.11
N ALA A 120 -12.16 0.69 -0.22
CA ALA A 120 -10.71 0.92 -0.25
C ALA A 120 -10.08 0.75 1.15
N VAL A 121 -10.67 1.36 2.19
CA VAL A 121 -10.18 1.24 3.58
C VAL A 121 -10.24 -0.20 4.07
N ARG A 122 -11.32 -0.94 3.77
CA ARG A 122 -11.44 -2.37 4.10
C ARG A 122 -10.39 -3.22 3.39
N TRP A 123 -10.05 -2.91 2.14
CA TRP A 123 -8.97 -3.58 1.42
C TRP A 123 -7.61 -3.24 2.03
N LEU A 124 -7.31 -1.97 2.30
CA LEU A 124 -6.08 -1.54 2.99
C LEU A 124 -5.91 -2.21 4.37
N ALA A 125 -7.00 -2.47 5.09
CA ALA A 125 -6.97 -3.18 6.38
C ALA A 125 -6.66 -4.68 6.19
N ALA A 126 -7.26 -5.33 5.19
CA ALA A 126 -7.01 -6.74 4.88
C ALA A 126 -5.56 -7.03 4.48
N GLU A 127 -4.94 -6.14 3.71
CA GLU A 127 -3.56 -6.26 3.24
C GLU A 127 -2.51 -5.83 4.29
N GLY A 128 -2.93 -5.39 5.48
CA GLY A 128 -2.03 -4.86 6.52
C GLY A 128 -1.43 -3.48 6.20
N ILE A 129 -1.91 -2.81 5.14
CA ILE A 129 -1.47 -1.47 4.75
C ILE A 129 -1.87 -0.44 5.84
N THR A 130 -3.04 -0.60 6.44
CA THR A 130 -3.49 0.24 7.56
C THR A 130 -3.90 -0.58 8.79
N THR A 131 -3.67 0.01 9.95
CA THR A 131 -3.97 -0.55 11.29
C THR A 131 -4.82 0.44 12.10
N GLY A 132 -5.55 1.33 11.41
CA GLY A 132 -6.25 2.45 12.03
C GLY A 132 -5.31 3.53 12.60
N VAL A 133 -5.81 4.28 13.57
CA VAL A 133 -5.11 5.36 14.27
C VAL A 133 -4.94 4.98 15.75
N GLY A 134 -3.71 5.07 16.25
CA GLY A 134 -3.41 4.86 17.68
C GLY A 134 -3.71 3.47 18.24
N GLY A 135 -3.88 2.45 17.39
CA GLY A 135 -4.31 1.11 17.81
C GLY A 135 -5.80 1.01 18.19
N SER A 136 -6.59 2.02 17.85
CA SER A 136 -8.05 2.04 18.04
C SER A 136 -8.80 1.58 16.79
N ASP A 137 -10.07 1.23 16.94
CA ASP A 137 -10.99 0.88 15.84
C ASP A 137 -11.46 2.11 15.04
N ARG A 138 -10.51 2.98 14.67
CA ARG A 138 -10.74 4.23 13.94
C ARG A 138 -9.73 4.43 12.83
N PHE A 139 -10.20 4.90 11.69
CA PHE A 139 -9.39 5.24 10.52
C PHE A 139 -9.13 6.75 10.39
N ALA A 140 -10.00 7.60 10.93
CA ALA A 140 -10.02 9.05 10.76
C ALA A 140 -9.99 9.48 9.27
N PRO A 141 -11.02 9.13 8.47
CA PRO A 141 -11.00 9.28 7.01
C PRO A 141 -10.80 10.73 6.54
N ASP A 142 -11.39 11.71 7.23
CA ASP A 142 -11.35 13.13 6.83
C ASP A 142 -10.08 13.87 7.28
N ALA A 143 -9.20 13.23 8.05
CA ALA A 143 -7.95 13.84 8.47
C ALA A 143 -6.96 13.95 7.29
N ALA A 144 -6.27 15.07 7.18
CA ALA A 144 -5.24 15.28 6.17
C ALA A 144 -4.04 14.35 6.38
N VAL A 145 -3.50 13.81 5.29
CA VAL A 145 -2.34 12.92 5.29
C VAL A 145 -1.04 13.73 5.31
N THR A 146 -0.16 13.41 6.26
CA THR A 146 1.22 13.94 6.28
C THR A 146 2.15 13.16 5.35
N ARG A 147 3.26 13.78 4.91
CA ARG A 147 4.28 13.12 4.06
C ARG A 147 4.86 11.87 4.71
N GLY A 148 5.03 11.87 6.03
CA GLY A 148 5.48 10.71 6.80
C GLY A 148 4.47 9.56 6.84
N GLU A 149 3.17 9.88 6.92
CA GLU A 149 2.11 8.87 6.78
C GLU A 149 2.06 8.31 5.37
N MET A 150 1.95 9.16 4.34
CA MET A 150 1.94 8.76 2.93
C MET A 150 3.10 7.80 2.60
N ALA A 151 4.31 8.14 3.08
CA ALA A 151 5.48 7.29 2.98
C ALA A 151 5.34 5.91 3.64
N THR A 152 4.69 5.86 4.80
CA THR A 152 4.41 4.62 5.54
C THR A 152 3.36 3.77 4.81
N PHE A 153 2.32 4.41 4.26
CA PHE A 153 1.30 3.73 3.46
C PHE A 153 1.89 3.14 2.17
N LEU A 154 2.73 3.88 1.43
CA LEU A 154 3.41 3.37 0.24
C LEU A 154 4.37 2.22 0.56
N TRP A 155 5.16 2.34 1.63
CA TRP A 155 6.07 1.24 2.02
C TRP A 155 5.31 -0.05 2.37
N ARG A 156 4.19 0.05 3.10
CA ARG A 156 3.35 -1.13 3.39
C ARG A 156 2.58 -1.64 2.16
N PHE A 157 2.23 -0.76 1.22
CA PHE A 157 1.60 -1.14 -0.05
C PHE A 157 2.53 -1.96 -0.93
N ASP A 158 3.81 -1.60 -0.99
CA ASP A 158 4.84 -2.34 -1.71
C ASP A 158 5.16 -3.68 -1.00
N HIS A 159 5.28 -3.67 0.33
CA HIS A 159 5.60 -4.85 1.13
C HIS A 159 4.36 -5.70 1.55
N ARG A 160 3.21 -5.50 0.90
CA ARG A 160 1.98 -6.29 1.14
C ARG A 160 2.21 -7.77 0.83
N GLY A 161 1.59 -8.65 1.62
CA GLY A 161 1.80 -10.11 1.52
C GLY A 161 3.01 -10.65 2.32
N HIS A 162 3.96 -9.81 2.75
CA HIS A 162 5.06 -10.25 3.65
C HIS A 162 4.74 -10.11 5.15
N GLY A 163 3.59 -9.52 5.51
CA GLY A 163 3.15 -9.32 6.91
C GLY A 163 2.12 -10.31 7.45
N ALA A 164 1.56 -11.20 6.61
CA ALA A 164 0.43 -12.07 6.97
C ALA A 164 0.85 -13.46 7.53
N ALA A 165 2.05 -13.56 8.10
CA ALA A 165 2.61 -14.80 8.67
C ALA A 165 3.00 -14.68 10.16
N ALA A 166 2.36 -13.78 10.92
CA ALA A 166 2.47 -13.69 12.37
C ALA A 166 1.29 -14.40 13.06
N GLY A 167 1.06 -15.66 12.68
CA GLY A 167 -0.10 -16.46 13.09
C GLY A 167 0.17 -17.97 13.09
N GLN A 168 1.42 -18.39 13.25
CA GLN A 168 1.69 -19.80 13.54
C GLN A 168 1.46 -20.06 15.02
N SER A 169 0.43 -20.86 15.28
CA SER A 169 0.13 -21.44 16.59
C SER A 169 1.39 -22.08 17.18
N VAL A 170 1.86 -21.55 18.31
CA VAL A 170 2.82 -22.25 19.16
C VAL A 170 2.11 -23.45 19.76
N GLY A 171 2.20 -24.60 19.10
CA GLY A 171 1.79 -25.87 19.66
C GLY A 171 2.68 -26.21 20.85
N THR A 172 2.22 -25.93 22.07
CA THR A 172 2.93 -26.28 23.30
C THR A 172 2.82 -27.78 23.55
N ALA A 173 3.63 -28.55 22.82
CA ALA A 173 3.86 -29.96 23.07
C ALA A 173 4.70 -30.11 24.35
N THR A 174 4.04 -30.10 25.50
CA THR A 174 4.66 -30.37 26.81
C THR A 174 5.16 -31.81 26.87
N LEU A 175 6.43 -31.99 27.20
CA LEU A 175 7.09 -33.27 27.40
C LEU A 175 6.58 -34.00 28.65
N GLY A 176 6.35 -35.32 28.57
CA GLY A 176 6.05 -36.13 29.75
C GLY A 176 5.87 -37.64 29.54
N GLY A 177 6.94 -38.42 29.77
CA GLY A 177 6.84 -39.80 30.28
C GLY A 177 7.01 -40.99 29.30
N PRO A 178 8.05 -41.84 29.46
CA PRO A 178 8.17 -43.20 28.88
C PRO A 178 7.56 -44.27 29.88
N PRO A 179 7.63 -45.62 29.69
CA PRO A 179 8.53 -46.41 28.80
C PRO A 179 8.02 -47.75 28.19
N SER A 180 8.90 -48.40 27.38
CA SER A 180 9.05 -49.87 27.14
C SER A 180 7.90 -50.68 26.47
N THR A 181 8.08 -51.53 25.44
CA THR A 181 9.06 -52.65 25.28
C THR A 181 9.19 -53.20 23.83
N SER A 182 10.33 -53.85 23.55
CA SER A 182 10.52 -55.07 22.70
C SER A 182 10.19 -55.14 21.20
N GLY A 183 11.17 -55.57 20.38
CA GLY A 183 10.94 -56.45 19.21
C GLY A 183 11.64 -56.05 17.89
N PRO A 184 12.50 -56.90 17.26
CA PRO A 184 13.39 -56.45 16.16
C PRO A 184 13.09 -57.04 14.76
N ALA A 185 13.52 -56.34 13.69
CA ALA A 185 14.06 -56.94 12.45
C ALA A 185 14.67 -55.89 11.47
N SER A 186 15.98 -55.98 11.25
CA SER A 186 16.68 -55.62 9.98
C SER A 186 17.08 -56.94 9.29
N PRO A 187 17.73 -57.03 8.08
CA PRO A 187 18.26 -56.01 7.14
C PRO A 187 17.77 -56.32 5.66
N PRO A 188 18.45 -56.03 4.52
CA PRO A 188 19.70 -55.28 4.21
C PRO A 188 19.63 -54.23 3.06
N GLN A 189 20.79 -53.66 2.70
CA GLN A 189 21.04 -52.62 1.66
C GLN A 189 21.22 -53.25 0.24
N ALA A 190 21.59 -52.60 -0.89
CA ALA A 190 22.12 -51.27 -1.30
C ALA A 190 21.92 -51.09 -2.84
N PRO A 191 22.63 -50.24 -3.64
CA PRO A 191 23.32 -48.94 -3.44
C PRO A 191 23.07 -47.87 -4.56
N GLU A 192 23.72 -46.71 -4.42
CA GLU A 192 24.35 -45.81 -5.43
C GLU A 192 23.67 -45.26 -6.72
N ALA A 193 23.58 -43.92 -6.74
CA ALA A 193 24.25 -42.99 -7.67
C ALA A 193 24.25 -43.21 -9.20
N ALA A 194 23.76 -42.18 -9.91
CA ALA A 194 24.28 -41.78 -11.22
C ALA A 194 24.21 -40.25 -11.40
N VAL A 195 25.33 -39.56 -11.18
CA VAL A 195 25.56 -38.21 -11.71
C VAL A 195 25.88 -38.35 -13.20
N ARG A 196 25.27 -37.53 -14.07
CA ARG A 196 25.84 -37.19 -15.36
C ARG A 196 25.56 -35.73 -15.74
N LEU A 197 26.64 -34.98 -15.87
CA LEU A 197 26.69 -33.75 -16.65
C LEU A 197 26.69 -34.12 -18.13
N TYR A 198 25.87 -33.44 -18.93
CA TYR A 198 26.30 -32.59 -20.06
C TYR A 198 25.10 -31.80 -20.60
#